data_AF-A0A1J5DV38-F1
#
_entry.id   AF-A0A1J5DV38-F1
#
_cell.length_a   1.000
_cell.length_b   1.000
_cell.length_c   1.000
_cell.angle_alpha   90.00
_cell.angle_beta   90.00
_cell.angle_gamma   90.00
#
_symmetry.space_group_name_H-M   'P 1'
#
loop_
_entity.id
_entity.type
_entity.pdbx_description
1 polymer ?
#
loop_
_entity_poly.entity_id
_entity_poly.type
_entity_poly.pdbx_seq_one_letter_code
_entity_poly.pdbx_strand_id
1 'polypeptide(L)'
;MFARFRLNLLTSVLVCLSSILLFQESLAGPPVRMAGPGRRLAMMAKDVDKILDGARKDADQSKAVRLERHKVTNCTIAADKLRKATKKIAELEDMAGPENAIVTGITQKYEASKKYVNEVCAEIRQGLLADTNAPQDLYKGSDKGKFREMIISEWKKAYPNDEILAVRFHKANFERTKTKRWNGAIKQWQYNDVSALAVSVIVKDDERVASIFMAFINKDNQDGSLNVGVNTKYGEYIVREMLIKNLK
;
A
#
# COMPACT_ATOMS: atom_id res chain seq x y z
N MET A 1 66.89 23.17 -42.18
CA MET A 1 67.23 21.91 -41.47
C MET A 1 66.00 21.00 -41.53
N PHE A 2 66.06 19.99 -42.41
CA PHE A 2 65.27 18.74 -42.49
C PHE A 2 63.78 18.79 -42.07
N ALA A 3 62.78 18.74 -42.97
CA ALA A 3 62.47 17.67 -43.92
C ALA A 3 62.49 16.25 -43.28
N ARG A 4 61.50 15.95 -42.42
CA ARG A 4 61.14 14.58 -41.99
C ARG A 4 59.77 14.58 -41.30
N PHE A 5 58.67 14.63 -42.05
CA PHE A 5 57.33 14.36 -41.50
C PHE A 5 56.33 13.97 -42.60
N ARG A 6 56.67 12.99 -43.45
CA ARG A 6 55.71 12.34 -44.35
C ARG A 6 56.12 10.89 -44.60
N LEU A 7 55.88 10.01 -43.64
CA LEU A 7 55.74 8.58 -43.88
C LEU A 7 55.20 7.89 -42.60
N ASN A 8 53.90 8.04 -42.30
CA ASN A 8 53.24 7.17 -41.30
C ASN A 8 51.70 7.19 -41.34
N LEU A 9 51.09 7.63 -42.45
CA LEU A 9 49.62 7.70 -42.57
C LEU A 9 49.02 6.66 -43.53
N LEU A 10 49.82 5.72 -44.04
CA LEU A 10 49.34 4.69 -44.98
C LEU A 10 49.35 3.26 -44.42
N THR A 11 49.89 3.02 -43.22
CA THR A 11 49.87 1.70 -42.57
C THR A 11 48.77 1.53 -41.52
N SER A 12 48.11 2.61 -41.07
CA SER A 12 46.98 2.49 -40.11
C SER A 12 45.61 2.26 -40.74
N VAL A 13 45.44 2.47 -42.05
CA VAL A 13 44.13 2.29 -42.71
C VAL A 13 43.89 0.83 -43.14
N LEU A 14 44.94 0.02 -43.32
CA LEU A 14 44.78 -1.39 -43.72
C LEU A 14 44.51 -2.36 -42.55
N VAL A 15 44.74 -1.98 -41.29
CA VAL A 15 44.45 -2.84 -40.12
C VAL A 15 43.01 -2.68 -39.62
N CYS A 16 42.34 -1.55 -39.94
CA CYS A 16 40.95 -1.33 -39.55
C CYS A 16 39.91 -2.00 -40.48
N LEU A 17 40.27 -2.36 -41.71
CA LEU A 17 39.33 -2.98 -42.67
C LEU A 17 39.31 -4.51 -42.62
N SER A 18 40.34 -5.17 -42.10
CA SER A 18 40.37 -6.62 -41.89
C SER A 18 39.67 -7.07 -40.59
N SER A 19 39.45 -6.15 -39.64
CA SER A 19 38.73 -6.44 -38.39
C SER A 19 37.21 -6.33 -38.51
N ILE A 20 36.68 -5.72 -39.59
CA ILE A 20 35.24 -5.55 -39.81
C ILE A 20 34.64 -6.77 -40.54
N LEU A 21 35.43 -7.48 -41.36
CA LEU A 21 34.97 -8.70 -42.06
C LEU A 21 35.04 -9.98 -41.20
N LEU A 22 35.81 -9.98 -40.11
CA LEU A 22 35.84 -11.09 -39.14
C LEU A 22 34.81 -10.97 -38.01
N PHE A 23 34.02 -9.90 -37.97
CA PHE A 23 32.98 -9.68 -36.96
C PHE A 23 31.55 -9.84 -37.49
N GLN A 24 31.37 -10.34 -38.72
CA GLN A 24 30.04 -10.68 -39.27
C GLN A 24 29.66 -12.16 -39.13
N GLU A 25 30.60 -13.07 -38.88
CA GLU A 25 30.29 -14.49 -38.67
C GLU A 25 30.05 -14.87 -37.18
N SER A 26 30.33 -13.97 -36.24
CA SER A 26 30.13 -14.20 -34.79
C SER A 26 28.79 -13.67 -34.25
N LEU A 27 27.90 -13.17 -35.11
CA LEU A 27 26.54 -12.76 -34.73
C LEU A 27 25.48 -13.84 -34.99
N ALA A 28 25.87 -14.99 -35.57
CA ALA A 28 25.07 -16.20 -35.52
C ALA A 28 25.22 -16.85 -34.13
N GLY A 29 24.71 -16.15 -33.10
CA GLY A 29 24.48 -16.77 -31.81
C GLY A 29 23.70 -18.08 -32.02
N PRO A 30 23.95 -19.12 -31.22
CA PRO A 30 23.29 -20.42 -31.39
C PRO A 30 21.78 -20.18 -31.52
N PRO A 31 21.09 -20.83 -32.48
CA PRO A 31 19.68 -20.61 -32.71
C PRO A 31 18.96 -20.76 -31.38
N VAL A 32 18.34 -19.68 -30.91
CA VAL A 32 17.50 -19.71 -29.72
C VAL A 32 16.41 -20.73 -30.03
N ARG A 33 16.57 -21.95 -29.52
CA ARG A 33 15.56 -23.00 -29.63
C ARG A 33 14.34 -22.48 -28.89
N MET A 34 13.43 -21.87 -29.64
CA MET A 34 12.12 -21.49 -29.15
C MET A 34 11.51 -22.75 -28.55
N ALA A 35 11.30 -22.73 -27.24
CA ALA A 35 10.66 -23.82 -26.53
C ALA A 35 9.34 -24.13 -27.26
N GLY A 36 9.14 -25.38 -27.68
CA GLY A 36 7.89 -25.78 -28.32
C GLY A 36 6.68 -25.38 -27.46
N PRO A 37 5.50 -25.15 -28.06
CA PRO A 37 4.35 -24.56 -27.38
C PRO A 37 4.00 -25.23 -26.04
N GLY A 38 4.13 -26.56 -25.94
CA GLY A 38 3.93 -27.28 -24.67
C GLY A 38 4.94 -26.94 -23.56
N ARG A 39 6.22 -26.69 -23.90
CA ARG A 39 7.25 -26.33 -22.91
C ARG A 39 7.03 -24.91 -22.37
N ARG A 40 6.52 -24.00 -23.21
CA ARG A 40 6.15 -22.63 -22.77
C ARG A 40 4.96 -22.67 -21.80
N LEU A 41 3.92 -23.44 -22.11
CA LEU A 41 2.75 -23.63 -21.24
C LEU A 41 3.15 -24.21 -19.87
N ALA A 42 3.98 -25.25 -19.86
CA ALA A 42 4.45 -25.86 -18.61
C ALA A 42 5.27 -24.88 -17.74
N MET A 43 6.06 -24.00 -18.36
CA MET A 43 6.84 -22.98 -17.64
C MET A 43 5.92 -21.93 -17.01
N MET A 44 4.92 -21.44 -17.75
CA MET A 44 3.96 -20.47 -17.23
C MET A 44 3.08 -21.07 -16.13
N ALA A 45 2.66 -22.32 -16.25
CA ALA A 45 1.94 -23.02 -15.18
C ALA A 45 2.78 -23.15 -13.90
N LYS A 46 4.08 -23.46 -14.04
CA LYS A 46 5.03 -23.49 -12.90
C LYS A 46 5.20 -22.13 -12.22
N ASP A 47 5.21 -21.05 -13.00
CA ASP A 47 5.23 -19.70 -12.46
C ASP A 47 3.98 -19.39 -11.65
N VAL A 48 2.80 -19.79 -12.13
CA VAL A 48 1.54 -19.64 -11.39
C VAL A 48 1.60 -20.45 -10.10
N ASP A 49 1.99 -21.72 -10.15
CA ASP A 49 2.17 -22.57 -8.95
C ASP A 49 3.05 -21.88 -7.89
N LYS A 50 4.19 -21.31 -8.30
CA LYS A 50 5.08 -20.58 -7.39
C LYS A 50 4.42 -19.35 -6.77
N ILE A 51 3.57 -18.64 -7.51
CA ILE A 51 2.80 -17.49 -6.99
C ILE A 51 1.77 -17.97 -5.96
N LEU A 52 1.07 -19.07 -6.24
CA LEU A 52 0.07 -19.66 -5.34
C LEU A 52 0.70 -20.15 -4.02
N ASP A 53 1.82 -20.88 -4.09
CA ASP A 53 2.59 -21.31 -2.92
C ASP A 53 3.06 -20.09 -2.11
N GLY A 54 3.52 -19.05 -2.82
CA GLY A 54 3.90 -17.79 -2.21
C GLY A 54 2.75 -17.09 -1.50
N ALA A 55 1.52 -17.18 -2.01
CA ALA A 55 0.34 -16.56 -1.39
C ALA A 55 -0.07 -17.31 -0.12
N ARG A 56 -0.07 -18.65 -0.16
CA ARG A 56 -0.35 -19.50 1.02
C ARG A 56 0.69 -19.27 2.12
N LYS A 57 1.97 -19.25 1.77
CA LYS A 57 3.05 -18.98 2.73
C LYS A 57 2.87 -17.65 3.44
N ASP A 58 2.51 -16.59 2.72
CA ASP A 58 2.27 -15.28 3.35
C ASP A 58 1.04 -15.32 4.27
N ALA A 59 -0.04 -15.99 3.86
CA ALA A 59 -1.22 -16.18 4.72
C ALA A 59 -0.87 -16.97 6.01
N ASP A 60 -0.05 -18.01 5.91
CA ASP A 60 0.44 -18.75 7.08
C ASP A 60 1.31 -17.87 7.98
N GLN A 61 2.18 -17.05 7.39
CA GLN A 61 2.96 -16.07 8.13
C GLN A 61 2.08 -15.03 8.82
N SER A 62 0.93 -14.65 8.24
CA SER A 62 -0.05 -13.77 8.91
C SER A 62 -0.56 -14.38 10.21
N LYS A 63 -0.69 -15.71 10.31
CA LYS A 63 -1.08 -16.39 11.56
C LYS A 63 0.05 -16.42 12.59
N ALA A 64 1.29 -16.58 12.13
CA ALA A 64 2.45 -16.78 13.01
C ALA A 64 3.01 -15.48 13.62
N VAL A 65 2.74 -14.32 13.03
CA VAL A 65 3.35 -13.06 13.48
C VAL A 65 2.62 -12.47 14.70
N ARG A 66 3.39 -12.07 15.71
CA ARG A 66 2.88 -11.45 16.94
C ARG A 66 2.30 -10.05 16.76
N LEU A 67 2.83 -9.26 15.83
CA LEU A 67 2.40 -7.88 15.62
C LEU A 67 1.21 -7.81 14.65
N GLU A 68 0.07 -7.31 15.14
CA GLU A 68 -1.18 -7.20 14.37
C GLU A 68 -1.01 -6.51 13.01
N ARG A 69 -0.23 -5.42 12.95
CA ARG A 69 0.03 -4.71 11.70
C ARG A 69 0.62 -5.62 10.61
N HIS A 70 1.50 -6.55 11.00
CA HIS A 70 2.15 -7.46 10.05
C HIS A 70 1.20 -8.58 9.59
N LYS A 71 0.22 -8.96 10.41
CA LYS A 71 -0.82 -9.92 9.99
C LYS A 71 -1.63 -9.36 8.82
N VAL A 72 -2.06 -8.10 8.93
CA VAL A 72 -2.78 -7.40 7.86
C VAL A 72 -1.90 -7.25 6.62
N THR A 73 -0.65 -6.79 6.79
CA THR A 73 0.29 -6.62 5.67
C THR A 73 0.47 -7.92 4.88
N ASN A 74 0.68 -9.05 5.56
CA ASN A 74 0.88 -10.33 4.90
C ASN A 74 -0.38 -10.82 4.17
N CYS A 75 -1.58 -10.57 4.71
CA CYS A 75 -2.84 -10.82 4.01
C CYS A 75 -2.99 -9.98 2.73
N THR A 76 -2.59 -8.69 2.76
CA THR A 76 -2.59 -7.84 1.57
C THR A 76 -1.61 -8.36 0.51
N ILE A 77 -0.41 -8.79 0.91
CA ILE A 77 0.58 -9.37 -0.01
C ILE A 77 0.04 -10.68 -0.63
N ALA A 78 -0.60 -11.54 0.17
CA ALA A 78 -1.22 -12.77 -0.32
C ALA A 78 -2.32 -12.48 -1.36
N ALA A 79 -3.19 -11.50 -1.08
CA ALA A 79 -4.23 -11.06 -2.02
C ALA A 79 -3.65 -10.51 -3.33
N ASP A 80 -2.57 -9.73 -3.26
CA ASP A 80 -1.87 -9.21 -4.44
C ASP A 80 -1.23 -10.32 -5.29
N LYS A 81 -0.71 -11.36 -4.65
CA LYS A 81 -0.21 -12.56 -5.34
C LYS A 81 -1.34 -13.30 -6.06
N LEU A 82 -2.50 -13.47 -5.40
CA LEU A 82 -3.67 -14.06 -6.05
C LEU A 82 -4.12 -13.25 -7.28
N ARG A 83 -4.15 -11.92 -7.18
CA ARG A 83 -4.46 -11.03 -8.32
C ARG A 83 -3.48 -11.19 -9.48
N LYS A 84 -2.19 -11.37 -9.20
CA LYS A 84 -1.17 -11.67 -10.22
C LYS A 84 -1.38 -13.05 -10.84
N ALA A 85 -1.73 -14.06 -10.03
CA ALA A 85 -2.04 -15.40 -10.52
C ALA A 85 -3.26 -15.39 -11.46
N THR A 86 -4.32 -14.64 -11.13
CA THR A 86 -5.51 -14.50 -11.99
C THR A 86 -5.14 -14.03 -13.40
N LYS A 87 -4.28 -13.00 -13.51
CA LYS A 87 -3.84 -12.48 -14.81
C LYS A 87 -3.07 -13.52 -15.62
N LYS A 88 -2.14 -14.26 -14.98
CA LYS A 88 -1.36 -15.30 -15.65
C LYS A 88 -2.21 -16.52 -16.04
N ILE A 89 -3.26 -16.84 -15.29
CA ILE A 89 -4.21 -17.90 -15.66
C ILE A 89 -5.01 -17.49 -16.90
N ALA A 90 -5.47 -16.24 -16.97
CA ALA A 90 -6.12 -15.73 -18.19
C ALA A 90 -5.20 -15.82 -19.42
N GLU A 91 -3.92 -15.46 -19.28
CA GLU A 91 -2.93 -15.64 -20.37
C GLU A 91 -2.77 -17.12 -20.78
N LEU A 92 -2.82 -18.06 -19.82
CA LEU A 92 -2.75 -19.50 -20.10
C LEU A 92 -4.01 -20.00 -20.81
N GLU A 93 -5.19 -19.52 -20.40
CA GLU A 93 -6.49 -19.81 -21.02
C GLU A 93 -6.53 -19.31 -22.46
N ASP A 94 -6.05 -18.09 -22.74
CA ASP A 94 -5.94 -17.53 -24.09
C ASP A 94 -5.01 -18.35 -24.98
N MET A 95 -3.93 -18.91 -24.42
CA MET A 95 -2.92 -19.66 -25.18
C MET A 95 -3.31 -21.10 -25.49
N ALA A 96 -3.98 -21.78 -24.57
CA ALA A 96 -4.21 -23.23 -24.64
C ALA A 96 -5.68 -23.64 -24.59
N GLY A 97 -6.59 -22.71 -24.30
CA GLY A 97 -7.99 -22.96 -24.02
C GLY A 97 -8.25 -23.35 -22.56
N PRO A 98 -9.44 -23.05 -22.02
CA PRO A 98 -9.79 -23.32 -20.62
C PRO A 98 -9.91 -24.82 -20.29
N GLU A 99 -10.19 -25.65 -21.29
CA GLU A 99 -10.32 -27.12 -21.15
C GLU A 99 -8.97 -27.85 -21.20
N ASN A 100 -7.86 -27.15 -21.47
CA ASN A 100 -6.55 -27.77 -21.47
C ASN A 100 -6.22 -28.31 -20.06
N ALA A 101 -5.79 -29.57 -19.97
CA ALA A 101 -5.55 -30.23 -18.69
C ALA A 101 -4.58 -29.47 -17.76
N ILE A 102 -3.57 -28.78 -18.31
CA ILE A 102 -2.64 -27.95 -17.52
C ILE A 102 -3.38 -26.74 -16.95
N VAL A 103 -4.20 -26.08 -17.79
CA VAL A 103 -4.99 -24.91 -17.42
C VAL A 103 -6.05 -25.27 -16.39
N THR A 104 -6.80 -26.34 -16.60
CA THR A 104 -7.78 -26.84 -15.64
C THR A 104 -7.14 -27.17 -14.29
N GLY A 105 -5.98 -27.86 -14.29
CA GLY A 105 -5.25 -28.19 -13.08
C GLY A 105 -4.78 -26.97 -12.29
N ILE A 106 -4.26 -25.93 -12.97
CA ILE A 106 -3.80 -24.71 -12.30
C ILE A 106 -4.97 -23.88 -11.79
N THR A 107 -6.09 -23.83 -12.51
CA THR A 107 -7.31 -23.12 -12.07
C THR A 107 -7.91 -23.76 -10.83
N GLN A 108 -7.94 -25.09 -10.73
CA GLN A 108 -8.36 -25.79 -9.50
C GLN A 108 -7.47 -25.45 -8.30
N LYS A 109 -6.14 -25.44 -8.49
CA LYS A 109 -5.19 -25.03 -7.43
C LYS A 109 -5.37 -23.57 -7.03
N TYR A 110 -5.65 -22.69 -7.99
CA TYR A 110 -5.92 -21.28 -7.73
C TYR A 110 -7.17 -21.12 -6.87
N GLU A 111 -8.30 -21.76 -7.22
CA GLU A 111 -9.53 -21.67 -6.43
C GLU A 111 -9.35 -22.23 -5.01
N ALA A 112 -8.63 -23.35 -4.86
CA ALA A 112 -8.29 -23.88 -3.54
C ALA A 112 -7.42 -22.90 -2.72
N SER A 113 -6.44 -22.26 -3.35
CA SER A 113 -5.56 -21.28 -2.70
C SER A 113 -6.30 -19.99 -2.34
N LYS A 114 -7.16 -19.51 -3.23
CA LYS A 114 -8.00 -18.33 -3.02
C LYS A 114 -8.95 -18.55 -1.86
N LYS A 115 -9.64 -19.70 -1.80
CA LYS A 115 -10.49 -20.08 -0.67
C LYS A 115 -9.68 -20.09 0.63
N TYR A 116 -8.54 -20.76 0.65
CA TYR A 116 -7.68 -20.82 1.84
C TYR A 116 -7.23 -19.43 2.32
N VAL A 117 -6.66 -18.61 1.43
CA VAL A 117 -6.20 -17.25 1.78
C VAL A 117 -7.36 -16.40 2.29
N ASN A 118 -8.54 -16.50 1.68
CA ASN A 118 -9.72 -15.77 2.12
C ASN A 118 -10.18 -16.21 3.52
N GLU A 119 -10.22 -17.51 3.80
CA GLU A 119 -10.57 -18.04 5.11
C GLU A 119 -9.58 -17.56 6.19
N VAL A 120 -8.28 -17.67 5.94
CA VAL A 120 -7.24 -17.20 6.87
C VAL A 120 -7.34 -15.70 7.12
N CYS A 121 -7.49 -14.90 6.07
CA CYS A 121 -7.57 -13.45 6.22
C CYS A 121 -8.89 -12.99 6.85
N ALA A 122 -9.99 -13.71 6.62
CA ALA A 122 -11.26 -13.46 7.31
C ALA A 122 -11.15 -13.77 8.81
N GLU A 123 -10.52 -14.88 9.19
CA GLU A 123 -10.26 -15.24 10.60
C GLU A 123 -9.43 -14.15 11.30
N ILE A 124 -8.34 -13.70 10.67
CA ILE A 124 -7.49 -12.63 11.20
C ILE A 124 -8.28 -11.33 11.34
N ARG A 125 -9.05 -10.93 10.32
CA ARG A 125 -9.90 -9.74 10.37
C ARG A 125 -10.91 -9.84 11.51
N GLN A 126 -11.57 -10.98 11.70
CA GLN A 126 -12.51 -11.18 12.80
C GLN A 126 -11.84 -11.05 14.17
N GLY A 127 -10.64 -11.62 14.35
CA GLY A 127 -9.85 -11.43 15.57
C GLY A 127 -9.52 -9.96 15.84
N LEU A 128 -9.02 -9.25 14.83
CA LEU A 128 -8.70 -7.82 14.92
C LEU A 128 -9.92 -6.96 15.26
N LEU A 129 -11.07 -7.23 14.64
CA LEU A 129 -12.31 -6.52 14.91
C LEU A 129 -12.80 -6.75 16.35
N ALA A 130 -12.63 -7.97 16.86
CA ALA A 130 -13.01 -8.33 18.23
C ALA A 130 -12.10 -7.67 19.27
N ASP A 131 -10.79 -7.58 19.00
CA ASP A 131 -9.79 -7.02 19.92
C ASP A 131 -9.74 -5.49 19.91
N THR A 132 -10.22 -4.85 18.83
CA THR A 132 -10.22 -3.40 18.70
C THR A 132 -11.34 -2.78 19.53
N ASN A 133 -10.96 -2.02 20.55
CA ASN A 133 -11.87 -1.23 21.38
C ASN A 133 -11.94 0.22 20.91
N ALA A 134 -13.08 0.88 21.18
CA ALA A 134 -13.20 2.31 20.96
C ALA A 134 -12.15 3.09 21.77
N PRO A 135 -11.56 4.17 21.20
CA PRO A 135 -10.68 5.05 21.97
C PRO A 135 -11.39 5.65 23.17
N GLN A 136 -10.66 5.78 24.28
CA GLN A 136 -11.18 6.43 25.48
C GLN A 136 -11.47 7.91 25.22
N ASP A 137 -12.52 8.43 25.85
CA ASP A 137 -12.90 9.84 25.78
C ASP A 137 -12.35 10.63 26.97
N LEU A 138 -11.10 11.10 26.86
CA LEU A 138 -10.34 11.62 27.99
C LEU A 138 -10.51 13.12 28.24
N TYR A 139 -10.91 13.90 27.24
CA TYR A 139 -11.05 15.34 27.38
C TYR A 139 -12.22 15.69 28.32
N LYS A 140 -11.98 16.57 29.30
CA LYS A 140 -12.97 16.99 30.31
C LYS A 140 -13.19 18.50 30.36
N GLY A 141 -12.69 19.25 29.38
CA GLY A 141 -12.91 20.70 29.29
C GLY A 141 -14.40 21.05 29.15
N SER A 142 -14.80 22.21 29.66
CA SER A 142 -16.19 22.70 29.59
C SER A 142 -16.66 22.98 28.15
N ASP A 143 -15.71 23.18 27.23
CA ASP A 143 -15.86 23.37 25.79
C ASP A 143 -15.98 22.06 25.00
N LYS A 144 -15.91 20.89 25.64
CA LYS A 144 -16.00 19.57 24.99
C LYS A 144 -17.23 19.43 24.07
N GLY A 145 -18.39 19.90 24.50
CA GLY A 145 -19.63 19.85 23.70
C GLY A 145 -19.48 20.61 22.39
N LYS A 146 -19.01 21.86 22.48
CA LYS A 146 -18.72 22.71 21.31
C LYS A 146 -17.73 22.06 20.36
N PHE A 147 -16.63 21.51 20.87
CA PHE A 147 -15.63 20.83 20.06
C PHE A 147 -16.18 19.60 19.35
N ARG A 148 -17.04 18.84 20.00
CA ARG A 148 -17.71 17.69 19.39
C ARG A 148 -18.60 18.13 18.23
N GLU A 149 -19.40 19.17 18.41
CA GLU A 149 -20.27 19.72 17.36
C GLU A 149 -19.47 20.26 16.18
N MET A 150 -18.36 20.96 16.44
CA MET A 150 -17.46 21.43 15.39
C MET A 150 -16.91 20.27 14.54
N ILE A 151 -16.47 19.17 15.18
CA ILE A 151 -15.99 17.97 14.49
C ILE A 151 -17.10 17.34 13.66
N ILE A 152 -18.30 17.16 14.21
CA ILE A 152 -19.44 16.58 13.50
C ILE A 152 -19.83 17.43 12.29
N SER A 153 -19.89 18.75 12.45
CA SER A 153 -20.22 19.69 11.39
C SER A 153 -19.23 19.61 10.23
N GLU A 154 -17.93 19.73 10.52
CA GLU A 154 -16.90 19.62 9.47
C GLU A 154 -16.86 18.22 8.85
N TRP A 155 -17.05 17.16 9.63
CA TRP A 155 -17.13 15.79 9.11
C TRP A 155 -18.28 15.64 8.12
N LYS A 156 -19.48 16.12 8.47
CA LYS A 156 -20.67 16.03 7.61
C LYS A 156 -20.57 16.89 6.36
N LYS A 157 -19.83 18.00 6.39
CA LYS A 157 -19.51 18.77 5.16
C LYS A 157 -18.64 17.95 4.21
N ALA A 158 -17.63 17.24 4.72
CA ALA A 158 -16.72 16.43 3.91
C ALA A 158 -17.35 15.08 3.47
N TYR A 159 -18.14 14.47 4.34
CA TYR A 159 -18.69 13.11 4.19
C TYR A 159 -20.18 13.09 4.62
N PRO A 160 -21.10 13.65 3.80
CA PRO A 160 -22.48 13.87 4.20
C PRO A 160 -23.26 12.57 4.51
N ASN A 161 -22.89 11.47 3.84
CA ASN A 161 -23.57 10.18 3.94
C ASN A 161 -23.13 9.33 5.14
N ASP A 162 -22.09 9.74 5.88
CA ASP A 162 -21.52 8.93 6.97
C ASP A 162 -22.41 8.96 8.21
N GLU A 163 -22.77 7.80 8.76
CA GLU A 163 -23.45 7.71 10.07
C GLU A 163 -22.40 7.75 11.19
N ILE A 164 -22.27 8.91 11.86
CA ILE A 164 -21.34 9.08 12.98
C ILE A 164 -21.94 8.45 14.23
N LEU A 165 -21.27 7.45 14.80
CA LEU A 165 -21.65 6.78 16.03
C LEU A 165 -21.13 7.50 17.27
N ALA A 166 -19.88 8.01 17.21
CA ALA A 166 -19.28 8.72 18.32
C ALA A 166 -18.11 9.61 17.89
N VAL A 167 -17.80 10.58 18.75
CA VAL A 167 -16.58 11.41 18.69
C VAL A 167 -15.87 11.32 20.03
N ARG A 168 -14.62 10.84 20.03
CA ARG A 168 -13.83 10.53 21.23
C ARG A 168 -12.54 11.36 21.24
N PHE A 169 -12.22 11.98 22.37
CA PHE A 169 -11.00 12.80 22.49
C PHE A 169 -9.88 12.00 23.16
N HIS A 170 -8.77 11.77 22.43
CA HIS A 170 -7.68 10.87 22.87
C HIS A 170 -6.83 11.41 24.02
N LYS A 171 -6.92 12.71 24.30
CA LYS A 171 -6.07 13.40 25.27
C LYS A 171 -6.95 14.18 26.24
N ALA A 172 -6.51 14.23 27.50
CA ALA A 172 -7.19 15.00 28.53
C ALA A 172 -7.02 16.52 28.33
N ASN A 173 -5.95 16.94 27.65
CA ASN A 173 -5.56 18.33 27.43
C ASN A 173 -5.09 18.53 25.98
N PHE A 174 -5.07 19.79 25.54
CA PHE A 174 -4.36 20.17 24.32
C PHE A 174 -2.85 19.95 24.46
N GLU A 175 -2.23 19.47 23.40
CA GLU A 175 -0.78 19.34 23.30
C GLU A 175 -0.21 20.56 22.58
N ARG A 176 0.53 21.40 23.30
CA ARG A 176 1.09 22.65 22.77
C ARG A 176 2.47 22.41 22.17
N THR A 177 2.67 22.84 20.94
CA THR A 177 3.95 22.83 20.23
C THR A 177 4.36 24.25 19.88
N LYS A 178 5.59 24.62 20.26
CA LYS A 178 6.22 25.89 19.89
C LYS A 178 7.39 25.62 18.97
N THR A 179 7.39 26.20 17.79
CA THR A 179 8.52 26.12 16.86
C THR A 179 8.89 27.51 16.37
N LYS A 180 10.19 27.69 16.11
CA LYS A 180 10.75 28.89 15.51
C LYS A 180 11.54 28.46 14.29
N ARG A 181 11.17 28.96 13.11
CA ARG A 181 11.83 28.65 11.85
C ARG A 181 12.22 29.93 11.14
N TRP A 182 13.45 29.98 10.63
CA TRP A 182 13.84 31.06 9.72
C TRP A 182 13.15 30.86 8.37
N ASN A 183 12.38 31.86 7.93
CA ASN A 183 11.82 31.87 6.58
C ASN A 183 12.71 32.74 5.68
N GLY A 184 13.49 32.06 4.82
CA GLY A 184 14.43 32.72 3.91
C GLY A 184 13.76 33.58 2.83
N ALA A 185 12.53 33.26 2.43
CA ALA A 185 11.83 34.01 1.39
C ALA A 185 11.45 35.42 1.86
N ILE A 186 11.00 35.55 3.11
CA ILE A 186 10.62 36.84 3.71
C ILE A 186 11.69 37.40 4.65
N LYS A 187 12.85 36.74 4.78
CA LYS A 187 13.98 37.11 5.66
C LYS A 187 13.56 37.42 7.11
N GLN A 188 12.66 36.63 7.67
CA GLN A 188 12.13 36.82 9.02
C GLN A 188 12.00 35.49 9.76
N TRP A 189 12.05 35.56 11.09
CA TRP A 189 11.73 34.43 11.97
C TRP A 189 10.22 34.22 12.02
N GLN A 190 9.76 33.04 11.64
CA GLN A 190 8.39 32.60 11.85
C GLN A 190 8.30 31.84 13.17
N TYR A 191 7.30 32.20 13.96
CA TYR A 191 6.97 31.56 15.22
C TYR A 191 5.64 30.87 15.05
N ASN A 192 5.61 29.56 15.25
CA ASN A 192 4.37 28.80 15.30
C ASN A 192 4.14 28.37 16.74
N ASP A 193 3.00 28.74 17.30
CA ASP A 193 2.58 28.35 18.64
C ASP A 193 1.19 27.76 18.55
N VAL A 194 1.12 26.44 18.35
CA VAL A 194 -0.13 25.73 18.07
C VAL A 194 -0.37 24.70 19.16
N SER A 195 -1.63 24.57 19.55
CA SER A 195 -2.11 23.53 20.46
C SER A 195 -3.00 22.57 19.69
N ALA A 196 -2.75 21.28 19.73
CA ALA A 196 -3.54 20.27 19.04
C ALA A 196 -4.29 19.36 20.01
N LEU A 197 -5.52 19.01 19.68
CA LEU A 197 -6.32 18.00 20.38
C LEU A 197 -6.69 16.90 19.38
N ALA A 198 -6.15 15.70 19.60
CA ALA A 198 -6.42 14.54 18.77
C ALA A 198 -7.81 13.94 19.09
N VAL A 199 -8.58 13.70 18.04
CA VAL A 199 -9.96 13.23 18.09
C VAL A 199 -10.09 11.97 17.24
N SER A 200 -10.97 11.06 17.63
CA SER A 200 -11.46 9.99 16.76
C SER A 200 -12.92 10.20 16.41
N VAL A 201 -13.23 10.08 15.13
CA VAL A 201 -14.59 9.97 14.62
C VAL A 201 -14.87 8.52 14.31
N ILE A 202 -15.87 7.95 14.97
CA ILE A 202 -16.29 6.57 14.80
C ILE A 202 -17.52 6.59 13.90
N VAL A 203 -17.39 6.00 12.72
CA VAL A 203 -18.43 5.98 11.68
C VAL A 203 -18.89 4.54 11.48
N LYS A 204 -20.18 4.33 11.31
CA LYS A 204 -20.75 3.04 10.99
C LYS A 204 -20.49 2.68 9.53
N ASP A 205 -19.96 1.48 9.30
CA ASP A 205 -19.81 0.95 7.95
C ASP A 205 -20.99 0.02 7.60
N ASP A 206 -21.38 -0.84 8.55
CA ASP A 206 -22.52 -1.76 8.43
C ASP A 206 -23.21 -1.99 9.80
N GLU A 207 -24.09 -2.99 9.90
CA GLU A 207 -24.82 -3.30 11.14
C GLU A 207 -23.94 -3.78 12.30
N ARG A 208 -22.72 -4.25 12.02
CA ARG A 208 -21.81 -4.88 13.00
C ARG A 208 -20.46 -4.18 13.10
N VAL A 209 -20.01 -3.50 12.05
CA VAL A 209 -18.67 -2.92 11.93
C VAL A 209 -18.73 -1.39 11.87
N ALA A 210 -17.78 -0.78 12.55
CA ALA A 210 -17.52 0.65 12.50
C ALA A 210 -16.03 0.93 12.22
N SER A 211 -15.77 2.01 11.51
CA SER A 211 -14.42 2.53 11.26
C SER A 211 -14.10 3.70 12.18
N ILE A 212 -12.86 3.73 12.66
CA ILE A 212 -12.30 4.78 13.49
C ILE A 212 -11.36 5.61 12.63
N PHE A 213 -11.72 6.87 12.43
CA PHE A 213 -10.92 7.85 11.71
C PHE A 213 -10.32 8.86 12.68
N MET A 214 -9.13 9.36 12.36
CA MET A 214 -8.51 10.46 13.11
C MET A 214 -9.10 11.81 12.70
N ALA A 215 -9.21 12.73 13.63
CA ALA A 215 -9.50 14.13 13.37
C ALA A 215 -8.73 14.98 14.39
N PHE A 216 -8.66 16.29 14.15
CA PHE A 216 -7.88 17.18 15.01
C PHE A 216 -8.61 18.50 15.22
N ILE A 217 -8.45 19.06 16.40
CA ILE A 217 -8.75 20.46 16.67
C ILE A 217 -7.43 21.14 16.95
N ASN A 218 -7.06 22.07 16.09
CA ASN A 218 -5.88 22.90 16.25
C ASN A 218 -6.31 24.28 16.74
N LYS A 219 -5.65 24.76 17.78
CA LYS A 219 -5.77 26.11 18.28
C LYS A 219 -4.48 26.85 17.99
N ASP A 220 -4.57 27.95 17.25
CA ASP A 220 -3.47 28.90 17.17
C ASP A 220 -3.46 29.71 18.48
N ASN A 221 -2.35 29.67 19.21
CA ASN A 221 -2.22 30.36 20.48
C ASN A 221 -1.85 31.85 20.32
N GLN A 222 -1.58 32.32 19.09
CA GLN A 222 -1.27 33.73 18.81
C GLN A 222 -2.54 34.56 18.66
N ASP A 223 -3.55 34.06 17.95
CA ASP A 223 -4.82 34.75 17.72
C ASP A 223 -6.03 34.07 18.39
N GLY A 224 -5.84 32.86 18.93
CA GLY A 224 -6.90 32.08 19.57
C GLY A 224 -7.84 31.36 18.61
N SER A 225 -7.57 31.40 17.30
CA SER A 225 -8.37 30.76 16.27
C SER A 225 -8.36 29.24 16.41
N LEU A 226 -9.47 28.61 15.98
CA LEU A 226 -9.65 27.18 15.99
C LEU A 226 -9.82 26.67 14.56
N ASN A 227 -9.08 25.62 14.21
CA ASN A 227 -9.18 24.92 12.95
C ASN A 227 -9.46 23.43 13.20
N VAL A 228 -10.35 22.85 12.39
CA VAL A 228 -10.75 21.45 12.50
C VAL A 228 -10.27 20.70 11.27
N GLY A 229 -9.47 19.66 11.48
CA GLY A 229 -8.98 18.77 10.43
C GLY A 229 -9.73 17.45 10.43
N VAL A 230 -10.52 17.18 9.38
CA VAL A 230 -11.31 15.93 9.20
C VAL A 230 -10.99 15.17 7.91
N ASN A 231 -10.10 15.69 7.05
CA ASN A 231 -9.77 15.04 5.78
C ASN A 231 -8.80 13.86 5.97
N THR A 232 -9.28 12.81 6.63
CA THR A 232 -8.48 11.64 7.02
C THR A 232 -9.04 10.32 6.50
N LYS A 233 -10.26 10.31 5.95
CA LYS A 233 -10.94 9.08 5.47
C LYS A 233 -10.25 8.42 4.28
N TYR A 234 -9.70 9.21 3.35
CA TYR A 234 -9.09 8.73 2.11
C TYR A 234 -7.57 8.95 2.02
N GLY A 235 -6.95 9.44 3.09
CA GLY A 235 -5.49 9.63 3.15
C GLY A 235 -4.75 8.38 3.62
N GLU A 236 -3.43 8.47 3.75
CA GLU A 236 -2.58 7.42 4.34
C GLU A 236 -2.78 7.25 5.86
N TYR A 237 -3.86 7.79 6.42
CA TYR A 237 -4.14 7.71 7.84
C TYR A 237 -4.61 6.30 8.19
N ILE A 238 -4.10 5.78 9.31
CA ILE A 238 -4.41 4.43 9.78
C ILE A 238 -5.89 4.39 10.21
N VAL A 239 -6.74 3.85 9.34
CA VAL A 239 -8.11 3.44 9.66
C VAL A 239 -8.03 2.19 10.53
N ARG A 240 -8.79 2.17 11.62
CA ARG A 240 -9.02 0.95 12.39
C ARG A 240 -10.48 0.61 12.33
N GLU A 241 -10.79 -0.64 12.04
CA GLU A 241 -12.16 -1.15 12.12
C GLU A 241 -12.38 -1.81 13.48
N MET A 242 -13.61 -1.77 13.97
CA MET A 242 -14.01 -2.42 15.22
C MET A 242 -15.44 -2.95 15.10
N LEU A 243 -15.80 -3.88 15.99
CA LEU A 243 -17.21 -4.24 16.16
C LEU A 243 -17.96 -3.11 16.88
N ILE A 244 -19.17 -2.78 16.44
CA ILE A 244 -20.02 -1.73 17.06
C ILE A 244 -20.29 -2.05 18.54
N LYS A 245 -20.39 -3.34 18.91
CA LYS A 245 -20.54 -3.75 20.31
C LYS A 245 -19.38 -3.32 21.23
N ASN A 246 -18.21 -2.98 20.65
CA ASN A 246 -17.02 -2.51 21.36
C ASN A 246 -17.01 -0.98 21.53
N LEU A 247 -18.10 -0.27 21.21
CA LEU A 247 -18.22 1.19 21.35
C LEU A 247 -18.40 1.69 22.80
N LYS A 248 -18.64 0.76 23.74
CA LYS A 248 -19.00 1.03 25.14
C LYS A 248 -18.03 1.99 25.84
#